data_AF-A0AA38Z0H9-F1
#
_entry.id   AF-A0AA38Z0H9-F1
#
_cell.length_a   1.000
_cell.length_b   1.000
_cell.length_c   1.000
_cell.angle_alpha   90.00
_cell.angle_beta   90.00
_cell.angle_gamma   90.00
#
_symmetry.space_group_name_H-M   'P 1'
#
loop_
_entity.id
_entity.type
_entity.pdbx_description
1 polymer ?
#
loop_
_entity_poly.entity_id
_entity_poly.type
_entity_poly.pdbx_seq_one_letter_code
_entity_poly.pdbx_strand_id
1 'polypeptide(L)'
;MVMGILKLSPTAILDRDSANKNIVHLAVENRRTKLYEKLAKKISIYEGAFRAVDNRGNSVLHLAATLGDHRSFPFATLQMQWEIKWYKYVKDSVPRDFFISRNNENRTAKEMFRKSHEVLVKEGGKWLISTSNSCSVVATVVTTVAFATTATIPGGMKEDSSTPNLEHDPGFIVFALSSLIALSFSITSVIAFLAILTPRHSPKDFERQLPKKLLYALTFLFISLAAMLVSFCAGHFFLVRDDLHRKAFLVYGVVCLPVAFFAMKQFPFYIDLVLDTFRTVPRHMPS
;
A
#
# COMPACT_ATOMS: atom_id res chain seq x y z
N MET A 1 -6.26 11.84 -29.20
CA MET A 1 -6.71 13.18 -29.63
C MET A 1 -5.64 14.26 -29.41
N VAL A 2 -5.34 14.70 -28.17
CA VAL A 2 -4.40 15.82 -27.89
C VAL A 2 -3.03 15.68 -28.58
N MET A 3 -2.35 14.53 -28.45
CA MET A 3 -1.04 14.32 -29.11
C MET A 3 -1.11 14.30 -30.63
N GLY A 4 -2.29 14.04 -31.22
CA GLY A 4 -2.48 14.13 -32.68
C GLY A 4 -2.55 15.58 -33.13
N ILE A 5 -3.25 16.44 -32.37
CA ILE A 5 -3.30 17.89 -32.61
C ILE A 5 -1.89 18.48 -32.54
N LEU A 6 -1.11 18.14 -31.51
CA LEU A 6 0.27 18.62 -31.35
C LEU A 6 1.24 18.14 -32.44
N LYS A 7 0.90 17.07 -33.18
CA LYS A 7 1.68 16.65 -34.36
C LYS A 7 1.37 17.50 -35.59
N LEU A 8 0.11 17.92 -35.74
CA LEU A 8 -0.35 18.72 -36.87
C LEU A 8 -0.06 20.22 -36.66
N SER A 9 -0.25 20.70 -35.43
CA SER A 9 0.00 22.07 -35.01
C SER A 9 0.78 22.08 -33.69
N PRO A 10 2.13 22.08 -33.74
CA PRO A 10 2.97 22.11 -32.54
C PRO A 10 2.80 23.37 -31.69
N THR A 11 2.42 24.50 -32.29
CA THR A 11 2.20 25.79 -31.61
C THR A 11 1.01 25.75 -30.66
N ALA A 12 0.03 24.86 -30.91
CA ALA A 12 -1.15 24.70 -30.06
C ALA A 12 -0.83 24.29 -28.61
N ILE A 13 0.40 23.83 -28.32
CA ILE A 13 0.83 23.58 -26.94
C ILE A 13 0.91 24.86 -26.10
N LEU A 14 1.10 26.02 -26.74
CA LEU A 14 1.20 27.33 -26.11
C LEU A 14 -0.15 28.01 -25.95
N ASP A 15 -1.19 27.49 -26.61
CA ASP A 15 -2.56 28.00 -26.49
C ASP A 15 -3.00 27.95 -25.03
N ARG A 16 -3.71 29.00 -24.61
CA ARG A 16 -4.10 29.22 -23.23
C ARG A 16 -5.60 29.35 -23.13
N ASP A 17 -6.16 28.80 -22.06
CA ASP A 17 -7.56 29.02 -21.71
C ASP A 17 -7.78 30.39 -21.05
N SER A 18 -9.01 30.68 -20.62
CA SER A 18 -9.38 31.91 -19.91
C SER A 18 -8.68 32.08 -18.56
N ALA A 19 -8.18 31.00 -17.96
CA ALA A 19 -7.39 31.00 -16.73
C ALA A 19 -5.88 31.14 -17.01
N ASN A 20 -5.50 31.38 -18.27
CA ASN A 20 -4.11 31.46 -18.76
C ASN A 20 -3.34 30.14 -18.60
N LYS A 21 -4.05 29.01 -18.54
CA LYS A 21 -3.50 27.66 -18.46
C LYS A 21 -3.35 27.08 -19.85
N ASN A 22 -2.17 26.54 -20.14
CA ASN A 22 -1.94 25.73 -21.33
C ASN A 22 -2.22 24.24 -21.08
N ILE A 23 -2.04 23.41 -22.12
CA ILE A 23 -2.29 21.98 -22.04
C ILE A 23 -1.43 21.25 -20.98
N VAL A 24 -0.22 21.73 -20.67
CA VAL A 24 0.64 21.15 -19.63
C VAL A 24 0.02 21.37 -18.25
N HIS A 25 -0.44 22.60 -17.98
CA HIS A 25 -1.14 22.96 -16.74
C HIS A 25 -2.40 22.10 -16.56
N LEU A 26 -3.23 22.01 -17.59
CA LEU A 26 -4.48 21.24 -17.56
C LEU A 26 -4.22 19.75 -17.39
N ALA A 27 -3.20 19.20 -18.05
CA ALA A 27 -2.81 17.81 -17.88
C ALA A 27 -2.39 17.51 -16.44
N VAL A 28 -1.69 18.46 -15.79
CA VAL A 28 -1.19 18.25 -14.43
C VAL A 28 -2.28 18.42 -13.38
N GLU A 29 -3.05 19.50 -13.47
CA GLU A 29 -4.17 19.77 -12.56
C GLU A 29 -5.16 18.61 -12.55
N ASN A 30 -5.52 18.09 -13.73
CA ASN A 30 -6.49 17.00 -13.89
C ASN A 30 -5.89 15.59 -13.84
N ARG A 31 -4.66 15.43 -13.32
CA ARG A 31 -4.01 14.12 -13.12
C ARG A 31 -3.98 13.23 -14.38
N ARG A 32 -3.86 13.83 -15.57
CA ARG A 32 -3.79 13.09 -16.85
C ARG A 32 -2.39 12.52 -17.06
N THR A 33 -2.02 11.52 -16.26
CA THR A 33 -0.65 10.98 -16.16
C THR A 33 -0.05 10.56 -17.50
N LYS A 34 -0.80 9.79 -18.31
CA LYS A 34 -0.37 9.32 -19.64
C LYS A 34 -0.15 10.48 -20.64
N LEU A 35 -0.91 11.56 -20.51
CA LEU A 35 -0.74 12.74 -21.36
C LEU A 35 0.51 13.51 -20.92
N TYR A 36 0.62 13.78 -19.62
CA TYR A 36 1.76 14.49 -19.06
C TYR A 36 3.09 13.75 -19.31
N GLU A 37 3.14 12.43 -19.20
CA GLU A 37 4.33 11.64 -19.53
C GLU A 37 4.81 11.89 -20.97
N LYS A 38 3.87 11.96 -21.93
CA LYS A 38 4.20 12.24 -23.33
C LYS A 38 4.66 13.68 -23.55
N LEU A 39 4.10 14.63 -22.80
CA LEU A 39 4.51 16.03 -22.84
C LEU A 39 5.90 16.22 -22.19
N ALA A 40 6.16 15.55 -21.06
CA ALA A 40 7.40 15.62 -20.31
C ALA A 40 8.61 15.17 -21.14
N LYS A 41 8.44 14.18 -22.03
CA LYS A 41 9.49 13.75 -22.98
C LYS A 41 9.88 14.83 -24.00
N LYS A 42 9.10 15.90 -24.12
CA LYS A 42 9.31 17.00 -25.08
C LYS A 42 9.57 18.35 -24.39
N ILE A 43 9.97 18.35 -23.12
CA ILE A 43 10.22 19.59 -22.36
C ILE A 43 11.21 20.52 -23.05
N SER A 44 12.31 19.99 -23.60
CA SER A 44 13.33 20.78 -24.30
C SER A 44 12.82 21.48 -25.56
N ILE A 45 11.77 20.94 -26.19
CA ILE A 45 11.17 21.53 -27.40
C ILE A 45 10.18 22.63 -27.02
N TYR A 46 9.52 22.48 -25.88
CA TYR A 46 8.39 23.32 -25.49
C TYR A 46 8.59 24.01 -24.13
N GLU A 47 9.81 24.51 -23.87
CA GLU A 47 10.15 25.11 -22.58
C GLU A 47 9.17 26.21 -22.17
N GLY A 48 8.73 27.05 -23.11
CA GLY A 48 7.77 28.12 -22.86
C GLY A 48 6.44 27.61 -22.27
N ALA A 49 5.99 26.42 -22.66
CA ALA A 49 4.78 25.81 -22.10
C ALA A 49 4.98 25.36 -20.64
N PHE A 50 6.16 24.83 -20.30
CA PHE A 50 6.50 24.37 -18.95
C PHE A 50 6.87 25.50 -17.99
N ARG A 51 7.41 26.62 -18.51
CA ARG A 51 7.74 27.83 -17.74
C ARG A 51 6.55 28.77 -17.53
N ALA A 52 5.48 28.62 -18.30
CA ALA A 52 4.30 29.45 -18.18
C ALA A 52 3.61 29.31 -16.81
N VAL A 53 2.77 30.29 -16.48
CA VAL A 53 1.96 30.34 -15.26
C VAL A 53 0.50 30.65 -15.58
N ASP A 54 -0.40 30.21 -14.71
CA ASP A 54 -1.80 30.63 -14.72
C ASP A 54 -1.96 32.09 -14.25
N ASN A 55 -3.20 32.60 -14.28
CA ASN A 55 -3.54 33.97 -13.82
C ASN A 55 -3.17 34.26 -12.35
N ARG A 56 -2.94 33.22 -11.54
CA ARG A 56 -2.57 33.33 -10.12
C ARG A 56 -1.06 33.15 -9.90
N GLY A 57 -0.27 33.09 -10.97
CA GLY A 57 1.16 32.85 -10.89
C GLY A 57 1.51 31.42 -10.51
N ASN A 58 0.57 30.47 -10.61
CA ASN A 58 0.85 29.07 -10.33
C ASN A 58 1.57 28.44 -11.52
N SER A 59 2.77 27.93 -11.26
CA SER A 59 3.48 27.05 -12.18
C SER A 59 2.85 25.66 -12.23
N VAL A 60 3.31 24.82 -13.16
CA VAL A 60 2.97 23.40 -13.25
C VAL A 60 3.16 22.67 -11.91
N LEU A 61 4.22 23.00 -11.16
CA LEU A 61 4.49 22.39 -9.85
C LEU A 61 3.47 22.81 -8.78
N HIS A 62 2.99 24.06 -8.83
CA HIS A 62 1.93 24.55 -7.96
C HIS A 62 0.60 23.83 -8.25
N LEU A 63 0.27 23.58 -9.52
CA LEU A 63 -0.93 22.82 -9.90
C LEU A 63 -0.81 21.33 -9.57
N ALA A 64 0.40 20.76 -9.58
CA ALA A 64 0.61 19.41 -9.06
C ALA A 64 0.39 19.32 -7.54
N ALA A 65 0.43 20.46 -6.84
CA ALA A 65 0.28 20.54 -5.41
C ALA A 65 -1.18 20.71 -4.93
N THR A 66 -2.13 20.97 -5.82
CA THR A 66 -3.54 21.10 -5.47
C THR A 66 -4.22 19.73 -5.49
N LEU A 67 -4.98 19.39 -4.46
CA LEU A 67 -5.82 18.20 -4.47
C LEU A 67 -6.99 18.48 -5.43
N GLY A 68 -7.12 17.68 -6.50
CA GLY A 68 -8.27 17.80 -7.39
C GLY A 68 -9.55 17.25 -6.76
N ASP A 69 -10.71 17.53 -7.36
CA ASP A 69 -12.01 17.03 -6.88
C ASP A 69 -12.16 15.50 -7.01
N HIS A 70 -11.22 14.85 -7.69
CA HIS A 70 -11.28 13.43 -8.00
C HIS A 70 -10.53 12.58 -6.97
N ARG A 71 -11.28 11.84 -6.14
CA ARG A 71 -10.73 10.74 -5.33
C ARG A 71 -10.66 9.48 -6.20
N SER A 72 -9.46 9.17 -6.70
CA SER A 72 -9.22 7.96 -7.50
C SER A 72 -9.10 6.70 -6.66
N PHE A 73 -8.84 6.83 -5.37
CA PHE A 73 -8.65 5.70 -4.46
C PHE A 73 -9.72 5.67 -3.37
N PRO A 74 -10.24 4.46 -3.04
CA PRO A 74 -11.22 4.30 -1.96
C PRO A 74 -10.64 4.62 -0.57
N PHE A 75 -9.32 4.51 -0.40
CA PHE A 75 -8.64 4.76 0.86
C PHE A 75 -7.82 6.05 0.83
N ALA A 76 -8.02 6.91 1.83
CA ALA A 76 -7.30 8.18 1.96
C ALA A 76 -5.77 8.02 2.00
N THR A 77 -5.27 6.91 2.55
CA THR A 77 -3.83 6.59 2.57
C THR A 77 -3.26 6.32 1.19
N LEU A 78 -3.96 5.55 0.34
CA LEU A 78 -3.55 5.29 -1.04
C LEU A 78 -3.63 6.57 -1.88
N GLN A 79 -4.69 7.35 -1.73
CA GLN A 79 -4.80 8.66 -2.37
C GLN A 79 -3.60 9.55 -1.97
N MET A 80 -3.26 9.63 -0.68
CA MET A 80 -2.15 10.46 -0.22
C MET A 80 -0.81 9.99 -0.79
N GLN A 81 -0.55 8.68 -0.80
CA GLN A 81 0.66 8.12 -1.42
C GLN A 81 0.76 8.47 -2.90
N TRP A 82 -0.37 8.36 -3.61
CA TRP A 82 -0.44 8.69 -5.02
C TRP A 82 -0.17 10.18 -5.27
N GLU A 83 -0.78 11.08 -4.49
CA GLU A 83 -0.56 12.53 -4.60
C GLU A 83 0.90 12.92 -4.32
N ILE A 84 1.53 12.29 -3.32
CA ILE A 84 2.96 12.48 -3.03
C ILE A 84 3.81 12.04 -4.24
N LYS A 85 3.48 10.90 -4.86
CA LYS A 85 4.19 10.40 -6.03
C LYS A 85 3.98 11.28 -7.25
N TRP A 86 2.75 11.75 -7.46
CA TRP A 86 2.40 12.66 -8.54
C TRP A 86 3.18 13.98 -8.43
N TYR A 87 3.14 14.60 -7.25
CA TYR A 87 3.91 15.82 -6.98
C TYR A 87 5.41 15.63 -7.21
N LYS A 88 5.99 14.51 -6.73
CA LYS A 88 7.41 14.18 -6.95
C LYS A 88 7.71 13.94 -8.42
N TYR A 89 6.85 13.22 -9.15
CA TYR A 89 7.04 12.95 -10.56
C TYR A 89 7.05 14.24 -11.39
N VAL A 90 6.10 15.14 -11.16
CA VAL A 90 6.06 16.45 -11.84
C VAL A 90 7.30 17.27 -11.47
N LYS A 91 7.65 17.34 -10.18
CA LYS A 91 8.85 18.03 -9.71
C LYS A 91 10.12 17.52 -10.37
N ASP A 92 10.33 16.21 -10.39
CA ASP A 92 11.57 15.63 -10.90
C ASP A 92 11.64 15.65 -12.44
N SER A 93 10.50 15.81 -13.12
CA SER A 93 10.45 15.91 -14.59
C SER A 93 10.82 17.29 -15.14
N VAL A 94 10.69 18.36 -14.36
CA VAL A 94 10.88 19.75 -14.82
C VAL A 94 12.23 20.28 -14.34
N PRO A 95 13.05 20.92 -15.20
CA PRO A 95 14.31 21.55 -14.79
C PRO A 95 14.12 22.54 -13.64
N ARG A 96 15.09 22.58 -12.71
CA ARG A 96 14.99 23.43 -11.50
C ARG A 96 14.86 24.91 -11.83
N ASP A 97 15.46 25.35 -12.92
CA ASP A 97 15.45 26.76 -13.36
C ASP A 97 14.06 27.21 -13.84
N PHE A 98 13.13 26.28 -14.05
CA PHE A 98 11.74 26.58 -14.42
C PHE A 98 10.86 26.70 -13.18
N PHE A 99 11.39 26.41 -11.99
CA PHE A 99 10.63 26.51 -10.76
C PHE A 99 10.44 27.97 -10.36
N ILE A 100 9.19 28.40 -10.48
CA ILE A 100 8.72 29.60 -9.81
C ILE A 100 8.59 29.27 -8.33
N SER A 101 9.36 29.98 -7.51
CA SER A 101 9.45 29.73 -6.07
C SER A 101 8.13 30.02 -5.36
N ARG A 102 7.41 31.07 -5.76
CA ARG A 102 6.18 31.52 -5.11
C ARG A 102 5.17 32.03 -6.13
N ASN A 103 3.90 31.72 -5.91
CA ASN A 103 2.78 32.25 -6.69
C ASN A 103 2.39 33.68 -6.24
N ASN A 104 1.33 34.24 -6.82
CA ASN A 104 0.86 35.60 -6.49
C ASN A 104 0.36 35.73 -5.04
N GLU A 105 0.01 34.63 -4.37
CA GLU A 105 -0.30 34.58 -2.93
C GLU A 105 0.95 34.46 -2.05
N ASN A 106 2.14 34.61 -2.64
CA ASN A 106 3.42 34.42 -1.97
C ASN A 106 3.57 33.03 -1.33
N ARG A 107 2.97 31.99 -1.91
CA ARG A 107 3.06 30.60 -1.41
C ARG A 107 3.92 29.74 -2.31
N THR A 108 4.69 28.84 -1.71
CA THR A 108 5.42 27.80 -2.43
C THR A 108 4.51 26.62 -2.78
N ALA A 109 4.86 25.87 -3.83
CA ALA A 109 4.14 24.64 -4.18
C ALA A 109 4.10 23.62 -3.02
N LYS A 110 5.15 23.57 -2.19
CA LYS A 110 5.20 22.70 -1.01
C LYS A 110 4.20 23.12 0.08
N GLU A 111 4.08 24.42 0.34
CA GLU A 111 3.10 24.95 1.29
C GLU A 111 1.67 24.70 0.79
N MET A 112 1.44 24.87 -0.52
CA MET A 112 0.16 24.55 -1.16
C MET A 112 -0.18 23.06 -1.04
N PHE A 113 0.80 22.17 -1.23
CA PHE A 113 0.62 20.73 -1.08
C PHE A 113 0.17 20.38 0.33
N ARG A 114 0.89 20.88 1.35
CA ARG A 114 0.57 20.64 2.76
C ARG A 114 -0.84 21.11 3.11
N LYS A 115 -1.24 22.30 2.63
CA LYS A 115 -2.55 22.88 2.91
C LYS A 115 -3.68 22.12 2.19
N SER A 116 -3.52 21.85 0.89
CA SER A 116 -4.56 21.17 0.11
C SER A 116 -4.80 19.73 0.55
N HIS A 117 -3.79 19.07 1.13
CA HIS A 117 -3.86 17.65 1.53
C HIS A 117 -4.03 17.46 3.04
N GLU A 118 -4.25 18.51 3.83
CA GLU A 118 -4.32 18.44 5.30
C GLU A 118 -5.39 17.46 5.79
N VAL A 119 -6.60 17.53 5.21
CA VAL A 119 -7.71 16.62 5.53
C VAL A 119 -7.34 15.18 5.18
N LEU A 120 -6.72 14.97 4.01
CA LEU A 120 -6.33 13.65 3.53
C LEU A 120 -5.25 13.01 4.42
N VAL A 121 -4.30 13.81 4.92
CA VAL A 121 -3.29 13.36 5.89
C VAL A 121 -3.96 12.93 7.20
N LYS A 122 -4.94 13.70 7.69
CA LYS A 122 -5.68 13.38 8.92
C LYS A 122 -6.52 12.12 8.77
N GLU A 123 -7.25 11.97 7.66
CA GLU A 123 -8.01 10.76 7.32
C GLU A 123 -7.08 9.54 7.18
N GLY A 124 -5.98 9.69 6.45
CA GLY A 124 -5.00 8.63 6.25
C GLY A 124 -4.31 8.20 7.54
N GLY A 125 -3.96 9.16 8.41
CA GLY A 125 -3.40 8.88 9.73
C GLY A 125 -4.38 8.11 10.63
N LYS A 126 -5.65 8.50 10.66
CA LYS A 126 -6.70 7.77 11.40
C LYS A 126 -6.89 6.34 10.87
N TRP A 127 -6.99 6.19 9.55
CA TRP A 127 -7.12 4.87 8.92
C TRP A 127 -5.93 3.98 9.26
N LEU A 128 -4.72 4.52 9.23
CA LEU A 128 -3.50 3.78 9.54
C LEU A 128 -3.49 3.29 11.00
N ILE A 129 -3.82 4.16 11.95
CA ILE A 129 -3.91 3.79 13.37
C ILE A 129 -4.97 2.71 13.58
N SER A 130 -6.18 2.89 13.03
CA SER A 130 -7.28 1.93 13.17
C SER A 130 -6.94 0.56 12.57
N THR A 131 -6.32 0.55 11.38
CA THR A 131 -5.88 -0.67 10.70
C THR A 131 -4.77 -1.35 11.47
N SER A 132 -3.79 -0.59 11.95
CA SER A 132 -2.65 -1.15 12.71
C SER A 132 -3.10 -1.75 14.04
N ASN A 133 -4.03 -1.10 14.75
CA ASN A 133 -4.65 -1.67 15.95
C ASN A 133 -5.39 -2.98 15.65
N SER A 134 -6.25 -2.97 14.63
CA SER A 134 -7.06 -4.14 14.26
C SER A 134 -6.19 -5.32 13.84
N CYS A 135 -5.19 -5.09 12.98
CA CYS A 135 -4.26 -6.11 12.54
C CYS A 135 -3.33 -6.58 13.66
N SER A 136 -2.92 -5.70 14.58
CA SER A 136 -2.13 -6.08 15.76
C SER A 136 -2.92 -7.03 16.65
N VAL A 137 -4.22 -6.79 16.89
CA VAL A 137 -5.08 -7.71 17.64
C VAL A 137 -5.14 -9.08 16.96
N VAL A 138 -5.34 -9.13 15.64
CA VAL A 138 -5.33 -10.40 14.88
C VAL A 138 -3.99 -11.11 15.03
N ALA A 139 -2.87 -10.39 14.88
CA ALA A 139 -1.54 -10.95 15.06
C ALA A 139 -1.33 -11.48 16.49
N THR A 140 -1.75 -10.75 17.52
CA THR A 140 -1.67 -11.23 18.90
C THR A 140 -2.47 -12.51 19.10
N VAL A 141 -3.67 -12.63 18.54
CA VAL A 141 -4.46 -13.87 18.58
C VAL A 141 -3.71 -15.02 17.91
N VAL A 142 -3.14 -14.81 16.73
CA VAL A 142 -2.36 -15.85 16.03
C VAL A 142 -1.12 -16.25 16.85
N THR A 143 -0.44 -15.30 17.47
CA THR A 143 0.70 -15.55 18.37
C THR A 143 0.28 -16.45 19.54
N THR A 144 -0.84 -16.13 20.20
CA THR A 144 -1.33 -16.91 21.35
C THR A 144 -1.73 -18.33 20.93
N VAL A 145 -2.44 -18.48 19.82
CA VAL A 145 -2.83 -19.80 19.31
C VAL A 145 -1.60 -20.60 18.91
N ALA A 146 -0.68 -20.03 18.15
CA ALA A 146 0.56 -20.71 17.74
C ALA A 146 1.42 -21.11 18.96
N PHE A 147 1.54 -20.23 19.96
CA PHE A 147 2.23 -20.57 21.22
C PHE A 147 1.56 -21.75 21.93
N ALA A 148 0.22 -21.75 22.06
CA ALA A 148 -0.51 -22.87 22.64
C ALA A 148 -0.31 -24.18 21.86
N THR A 149 -0.24 -24.14 20.53
CA THR A 149 0.07 -25.34 19.71
C THR A 149 1.47 -25.90 19.98
N THR A 150 2.47 -25.05 20.24
CA THR A 150 3.81 -25.54 20.62
C THR A 150 3.86 -26.19 22.00
N ALA A 151 2.97 -25.78 22.91
CA ALA A 151 2.83 -26.38 24.23
C ALA A 151 2.00 -27.69 24.23
N THR A 152 1.24 -27.94 23.17
CA THR A 152 0.33 -29.10 23.05
C THR A 152 0.77 -30.00 21.90
N ILE A 153 1.75 -30.85 22.17
CA ILE A 153 2.36 -31.76 21.18
C ILE A 153 1.34 -32.82 20.75
N PRO A 154 0.93 -32.86 19.46
CA PRO A 154 0.07 -33.92 18.94
C PRO A 154 0.69 -35.29 19.18
N GLY A 155 -0.09 -36.23 19.71
CA GLY A 155 0.37 -37.58 20.05
C GLY A 155 1.15 -37.69 21.38
N GLY A 156 1.44 -36.58 22.06
CA GLY A 156 2.14 -36.57 23.35
C GLY A 156 3.64 -36.90 23.26
N MET A 157 4.28 -36.92 24.43
CA MET A 157 5.68 -37.34 24.59
C MET A 157 5.74 -38.86 24.82
N LYS A 158 6.86 -39.48 24.44
CA LYS A 158 7.14 -40.87 24.80
C LYS A 158 7.30 -40.98 26.32
N GLU A 159 6.74 -42.02 26.94
CA GLU A 159 6.70 -42.19 28.41
C GLU A 159 8.10 -42.22 29.07
N ASP A 160 9.16 -42.56 28.31
CA ASP A 160 10.54 -42.68 28.83
C ASP A 160 11.58 -41.82 28.06
N SER A 161 11.15 -40.86 27.25
CA SER A 161 12.11 -40.00 26.51
C SER A 161 11.62 -38.57 26.33
N SER A 162 12.55 -37.64 26.11
CA SER A 162 12.23 -36.24 25.80
C SER A 162 11.77 -36.02 24.35
N THR A 163 11.51 -37.08 23.57
CA THR A 163 11.11 -36.97 22.16
C THR A 163 9.59 -37.18 21.95
N PRO A 164 8.99 -36.47 20.97
CA PRO A 164 7.58 -36.66 20.61
C PRO A 164 7.28 -38.07 20.12
N ASN A 165 6.09 -38.59 20.41
CA ASN A 165 5.63 -39.90 19.91
C ASN A 165 5.60 -39.96 18.37
N LEU A 166 5.29 -38.84 17.72
CA LEU A 166 5.13 -38.72 16.27
C LEU A 166 6.34 -38.06 15.57
N GLU A 167 7.52 -38.04 16.21
CA GLU A 167 8.71 -37.31 15.72
C GLU A 167 9.08 -37.62 14.26
N HIS A 168 8.85 -38.85 13.80
CA HIS A 168 9.22 -39.30 12.45
C HIS A 168 8.05 -39.22 11.46
N ASP A 169 6.87 -38.81 11.92
CA ASP A 169 5.70 -38.67 11.07
C ASP A 169 5.81 -37.37 10.25
N PRO A 170 5.68 -37.43 8.92
CA PRO A 170 5.79 -36.24 8.07
C PRO A 170 4.74 -35.17 8.40
N GLY A 171 3.54 -35.55 8.82
CA GLY A 171 2.50 -34.61 9.25
C GLY A 171 2.88 -33.86 10.53
N PHE A 172 3.60 -34.53 11.44
CA PHE A 172 4.07 -33.92 12.69
C PHE A 172 5.17 -32.90 12.42
N ILE A 173 6.10 -33.21 11.52
CA ILE A 173 7.15 -32.27 11.09
C ILE A 173 6.52 -31.04 10.44
N VAL A 174 5.54 -31.22 9.56
CA VAL A 174 4.81 -30.10 8.91
C VAL A 174 4.07 -29.27 9.96
N PHE A 175 3.38 -29.90 10.91
CA PHE A 175 2.70 -29.23 12.02
C PHE A 175 3.68 -28.38 12.85
N ALA A 176 4.80 -28.96 13.30
CA ALA A 176 5.74 -28.28 14.17
C ALA A 176 6.41 -27.09 13.46
N LEU A 177 6.86 -27.29 12.21
CA LEU A 177 7.54 -26.24 11.45
C LEU A 177 6.59 -25.09 11.10
N SER A 178 5.38 -25.40 10.64
CA SER A 178 4.38 -24.37 10.31
C SER A 178 3.92 -23.60 11.54
N SER A 179 3.78 -24.24 12.70
CA SER A 179 3.47 -23.56 13.97
C SER A 179 4.58 -22.59 14.38
N LEU A 180 5.85 -22.97 14.24
CA LEU A 180 6.99 -22.11 14.55
C LEU A 180 7.07 -20.90 13.60
N ILE A 181 6.83 -21.12 12.31
CA ILE A 181 6.74 -20.06 11.30
C ILE A 181 5.58 -19.12 11.68
N ALA A 182 4.40 -19.66 11.99
CA ALA A 182 3.24 -18.87 12.38
C ALA A 182 3.57 -17.96 13.57
N LEU A 183 4.15 -18.53 14.64
CA LEU A 183 4.53 -17.80 15.84
C LEU A 183 5.56 -16.68 15.56
N SER A 184 6.65 -17.02 14.86
CA SER A 184 7.75 -16.08 14.60
C SER A 184 7.30 -14.88 13.78
N PHE A 185 6.57 -15.14 12.69
CA PHE A 185 6.05 -14.10 11.81
C PHE A 185 4.94 -13.28 12.49
N SER A 186 4.15 -13.90 13.36
CA SER A 186 3.12 -13.18 14.13
C SER A 186 3.71 -12.19 15.12
N ILE A 187 4.70 -12.60 15.91
CA ILE A 187 5.42 -11.73 16.85
C ILE A 187 6.08 -10.57 16.09
N THR A 188 6.73 -10.86 14.97
CA THR A 188 7.35 -9.84 14.13
C THR A 188 6.32 -8.84 13.60
N SER A 189 5.14 -9.32 13.21
CA SER A 189 4.03 -8.46 12.77
C SER A 189 3.49 -7.56 13.90
N VAL A 190 3.30 -8.11 15.12
CA VAL A 190 2.90 -7.32 16.31
C VAL A 190 3.90 -6.20 16.57
N ILE A 191 5.20 -6.53 16.61
CA ILE A 191 6.26 -5.53 16.83
C ILE A 191 6.24 -4.46 15.74
N ALA A 192 6.05 -4.85 14.48
CA ALA A 192 5.98 -3.92 13.36
C ALA A 192 4.76 -2.98 13.45
N PHE A 193 3.57 -3.49 13.83
CA PHE A 193 2.38 -2.66 14.04
C PHE A 193 2.53 -1.73 15.24
N LEU A 194 3.12 -2.19 16.36
CA LEU A 194 3.43 -1.34 17.49
C LEU A 194 4.43 -0.23 17.12
N ALA A 195 5.40 -0.52 16.27
CA ALA A 195 6.34 0.48 15.75
C ALA A 195 5.68 1.54 14.85
N ILE A 196 4.55 1.21 14.20
CA ILE A 196 3.73 2.17 13.44
C ILE A 196 2.91 3.05 14.39
N LEU A 197 2.38 2.47 15.46
CA LEU A 197 1.58 3.17 16.47
C LEU A 197 2.43 4.05 17.39
N THR A 198 3.71 3.75 17.55
CA THR A 198 4.63 4.52 18.39
C THR A 198 5.00 5.83 17.68
N PRO A 199 4.61 7.01 18.23
CA PRO A 199 4.89 8.29 17.61
C PRO A 199 6.35 8.68 17.83
N ARG A 200 7.26 8.09 17.03
CA ARG A 200 8.65 8.54 16.92
C ARG A 200 8.96 8.79 15.45
N HIS A 201 8.75 10.04 15.04
CA HIS A 201 9.67 10.86 14.22
C HIS A 201 8.94 11.90 13.37
N SER A 202 9.68 12.98 13.12
CA SER A 202 9.41 14.14 12.26
C SER A 202 8.35 13.94 11.16
N PRO A 203 7.51 14.95 10.85
CA PRO A 203 6.53 14.90 9.75
C PRO A 203 7.11 14.46 8.39
N LYS A 204 8.43 14.54 8.21
CA LYS A 204 9.14 14.11 7.00
C LYS A 204 9.26 12.58 6.85
N ASP A 205 9.21 11.81 7.94
CA ASP A 205 9.29 10.34 7.89
C ASP A 205 7.95 9.67 7.57
N PHE A 206 6.85 10.39 7.80
CA PHE A 206 5.47 9.96 7.56
C PHE A 206 5.20 9.68 6.07
N GLU A 207 5.80 10.46 5.16
CA GLU A 207 5.49 10.38 3.73
C GLU A 207 6.08 9.16 3.00
N ARG A 208 7.21 8.61 3.47
CA ARG A 208 7.98 7.64 2.67
C ARG A 208 8.27 6.32 3.37
N GLN A 209 8.42 6.34 4.70
CA GLN A 209 8.74 5.14 5.48
C GLN A 209 7.48 4.41 5.96
N LEU A 210 6.42 5.16 6.25
CA LEU A 210 5.20 4.64 6.87
C LEU A 210 4.43 3.64 5.99
N PRO A 211 4.22 3.89 4.68
CA PRO A 211 3.64 2.90 3.77
C PRO A 211 4.40 1.58 3.74
N LYS A 212 5.74 1.67 3.74
CA LYS A 212 6.62 0.50 3.67
C LYS A 212 6.57 -0.31 4.96
N LYS A 213 6.59 0.35 6.12
CA LYS A 213 6.44 -0.29 7.43
C LYS A 213 5.10 -1.03 7.54
N LEU A 214 4.01 -0.39 7.10
CA LEU A 214 2.69 -1.03 7.04
C LEU A 214 2.70 -2.27 6.13
N LEU A 215 3.32 -2.15 4.95
CA LEU A 215 3.42 -3.26 4.02
C LEU A 215 4.17 -4.45 4.65
N TYR A 216 5.33 -4.22 5.26
CA TYR A 216 6.09 -5.27 5.95
C TYR A 216 5.29 -5.92 7.08
N ALA A 217 4.58 -5.13 7.90
CA ALA A 217 3.74 -5.64 8.98
C ALA A 217 2.62 -6.56 8.46
N LEU A 218 1.95 -6.15 7.39
CA LEU A 218 0.90 -6.93 6.72
C LEU A 218 1.45 -8.19 6.06
N THR A 219 2.61 -8.13 5.41
CA THR A 219 3.26 -9.31 4.81
C THR A 219 3.53 -10.39 5.86
N PHE A 220 4.13 -10.00 7.00
CA PHE A 220 4.39 -10.93 8.09
C PHE A 220 3.09 -11.48 8.70
N LEU A 221 2.04 -10.66 8.82
CA LEU A 221 0.73 -11.13 9.27
C LEU A 221 0.14 -12.20 8.33
N PHE A 222 0.19 -11.97 7.02
CA PHE A 222 -0.37 -12.93 6.06
C PHE A 222 0.41 -14.24 6.02
N ILE A 223 1.75 -14.18 6.09
CA ILE A 223 2.58 -15.38 6.20
C ILE A 223 2.21 -16.16 7.47
N SER A 224 2.05 -15.46 8.59
CA SER A 224 1.67 -16.06 9.87
C SER A 224 0.29 -16.73 9.82
N LEU A 225 -0.72 -16.05 9.26
CA LEU A 225 -2.07 -16.62 9.10
C LEU A 225 -2.05 -17.87 8.21
N ALA A 226 -1.32 -17.84 7.08
CA ALA A 226 -1.21 -18.98 6.19
C ALA A 226 -0.52 -20.17 6.89
N ALA A 227 0.59 -19.92 7.60
CA ALA A 227 1.30 -20.95 8.35
C ALA A 227 0.44 -21.53 9.49
N MET A 228 -0.35 -20.70 10.16
CA MET A 228 -1.28 -21.14 11.21
C MET A 228 -2.37 -22.06 10.65
N LEU A 229 -2.90 -21.79 9.46
CA LEU A 229 -3.87 -22.68 8.81
C LEU A 229 -3.25 -24.03 8.45
N VAL A 230 -2.02 -24.03 7.94
CA VAL A 230 -1.29 -25.27 7.63
C VAL A 230 -1.06 -26.09 8.89
N SER A 231 -0.61 -25.44 9.98
CA SER A 231 -0.46 -26.06 11.29
C SER A 231 -1.76 -26.67 11.77
N PHE A 232 -2.85 -25.91 11.75
CA PHE A 232 -4.16 -26.40 12.18
C PHE A 232 -4.62 -27.62 11.37
N CYS A 233 -4.47 -27.60 10.04
CA CYS A 233 -4.81 -28.73 9.19
C CYS A 233 -3.98 -29.97 9.52
N ALA A 234 -2.66 -29.83 9.68
CA ALA A 234 -1.75 -30.93 10.01
C ALA A 234 -1.99 -31.49 11.42
N GLY A 235 -2.21 -30.62 12.42
CA GLY A 235 -2.51 -31.04 13.79
C GLY A 235 -3.87 -31.71 13.92
N HIS A 236 -4.89 -31.17 13.25
CA HIS A 236 -6.24 -31.74 13.27
C HIS A 236 -6.31 -33.08 12.50
N PHE A 237 -5.43 -33.31 11.52
CA PHE A 237 -5.33 -34.62 10.84
C PHE A 237 -5.07 -35.76 11.85
N PHE A 238 -4.21 -35.53 12.85
CA PHE A 238 -3.96 -36.51 13.92
C PHE A 238 -5.14 -36.70 14.89
N LEU A 239 -6.06 -35.72 14.96
CA LEU A 239 -7.22 -35.77 15.86
C LEU A 239 -8.40 -36.55 15.26
N VAL A 240 -8.50 -36.60 13.93
CA VAL A 240 -9.62 -37.26 13.22
C VAL A 240 -9.31 -38.74 13.05
N ARG A 241 -10.01 -39.62 13.77
CA ARG A 241 -9.93 -41.09 13.60
C ARG A 241 -10.32 -41.53 12.17
N ASP A 242 -9.80 -42.69 11.76
CA ASP A 242 -9.90 -43.25 10.40
C ASP A 242 -11.32 -43.25 9.79
N ASP A 243 -12.37 -43.50 10.58
CA ASP A 243 -13.76 -43.57 10.09
C ASP A 243 -14.40 -42.23 9.68
N LEU A 244 -13.80 -41.10 10.06
CA LEU A 244 -14.36 -39.76 9.82
C LEU A 244 -13.63 -38.94 8.77
N HIS A 245 -12.61 -39.50 8.11
CA HIS A 245 -11.77 -38.81 7.12
C HIS A 245 -12.56 -38.14 6.00
N ARG A 246 -13.61 -38.80 5.46
CA ARG A 246 -14.48 -38.24 4.40
C ARG A 246 -15.33 -37.07 4.88
N LYS A 247 -15.75 -37.06 6.15
CA LYS A 247 -16.51 -35.94 6.75
C LYS A 247 -15.59 -34.79 7.16
N ALA A 248 -14.36 -35.08 7.58
CA ALA A 248 -13.36 -34.07 7.92
C ALA A 248 -12.99 -33.20 6.71
N PHE A 249 -12.88 -33.78 5.51
CA PHE A 249 -12.62 -33.00 4.29
C PHE A 249 -13.71 -31.95 4.00
N LEU A 250 -14.98 -32.28 4.26
CA LEU A 250 -16.10 -31.34 4.20
C LEU A 250 -15.99 -30.23 5.26
N VAL A 251 -15.60 -30.58 6.48
CA VAL A 251 -15.39 -29.61 7.57
C VAL A 251 -14.23 -28.66 7.24
N TYR A 252 -13.10 -29.16 6.72
CA TYR A 252 -11.98 -28.33 6.28
C TYR A 252 -12.39 -27.37 5.15
N GLY A 253 -13.19 -27.83 4.17
CA GLY A 253 -13.73 -26.97 3.12
C GLY A 253 -14.57 -25.81 3.69
N VAL A 254 -15.42 -26.10 4.68
CA VAL A 254 -16.27 -25.10 5.35
C VAL A 254 -15.46 -24.14 6.23
N VAL A 255 -14.44 -24.62 6.96
CA VAL A 255 -13.60 -23.77 7.83
C VAL A 255 -12.63 -22.89 7.01
N CYS A 256 -12.12 -23.40 5.88
CA CYS A 256 -11.26 -22.64 4.98
C CYS A 256 -12.04 -21.60 4.15
N LEU A 257 -13.35 -21.76 3.95
CA LEU A 257 -14.17 -20.87 3.14
C LEU A 257 -14.17 -19.41 3.63
N PRO A 258 -14.45 -19.10 4.91
CA PRO A 258 -14.35 -17.74 5.45
C PRO A 258 -12.95 -17.14 5.30
N VAL A 259 -11.91 -17.96 5.49
CA VAL A 259 -10.51 -17.52 5.42
C VAL A 259 -10.09 -17.24 3.98
N ALA A 260 -10.49 -18.10 3.04
CA ALA A 260 -10.28 -17.90 1.61
C ALA A 260 -11.06 -16.69 1.09
N PHE A 261 -12.31 -16.50 1.53
CA PHE A 261 -13.12 -15.33 1.19
C PHE A 261 -12.47 -14.03 1.69
N PHE A 262 -12.03 -14.02 2.95
CA PHE A 262 -11.32 -12.89 3.53
C PHE A 262 -10.00 -12.60 2.78
N ALA A 263 -9.22 -13.65 2.48
CA ALA A 263 -8.01 -13.52 1.68
C ALA A 263 -8.31 -12.94 0.30
N MET A 264 -9.32 -13.45 -0.43
CA MET A 264 -9.70 -12.92 -1.74
C MET A 264 -10.12 -11.44 -1.71
N LYS A 265 -10.68 -10.94 -0.61
CA LYS A 265 -11.04 -9.52 -0.47
C LYS A 265 -9.87 -8.64 -0.03
N GLN A 266 -8.98 -9.14 0.82
CA GLN A 266 -7.85 -8.38 1.35
C GLN A 266 -6.63 -8.40 0.42
N PHE A 267 -6.49 -9.43 -0.42
CA PHE A 267 -5.37 -9.60 -1.33
C PHE A 267 -5.31 -8.52 -2.44
N PRO A 268 -6.42 -8.12 -3.09
CA PRO A 268 -6.42 -6.99 -4.03
C PRO A 268 -5.87 -5.71 -3.39
N PHE A 269 -6.30 -5.39 -2.17
CA PHE A 269 -5.81 -4.23 -1.43
C PHE A 269 -4.29 -4.30 -1.17
N TYR A 270 -3.79 -5.48 -0.78
CA TYR A 270 -2.35 -5.69 -0.58
C TYR A 270 -1.56 -5.55 -1.89
N ILE A 271 -2.05 -6.12 -2.99
CA ILE A 271 -1.42 -6.00 -4.31
C ILE A 271 -1.40 -4.55 -4.78
N ASP A 272 -2.51 -3.83 -4.61
CA ASP A 272 -2.58 -2.40 -4.94
C ASP A 272 -1.55 -1.60 -4.13
N LEU A 273 -1.43 -1.87 -2.81
CA LEU A 273 -0.44 -1.23 -1.96
C LEU A 273 1.01 -1.53 -2.40
N VAL A 274 1.32 -2.77 -2.80
CA VAL A 274 2.63 -3.15 -3.34
C VAL A 274 2.92 -2.42 -4.64
N LEU A 275 1.99 -2.49 -5.61
CA LEU A 275 2.14 -1.85 -6.92
C LEU A 275 2.32 -0.34 -6.78
N ASP A 276 1.53 0.29 -5.92
CA ASP A 276 1.59 1.71 -5.63
C ASP A 276 2.80 2.09 -4.79
N THR A 277 3.47 1.17 -4.10
CA THR A 277 4.73 1.45 -3.41
C THR A 277 5.91 1.45 -4.38
N PHE A 278 6.01 0.47 -5.27
CA PHE A 278 7.22 0.24 -6.08
C PHE A 278 7.25 0.91 -7.45
N ARG A 279 6.12 1.38 -7.99
CA ARG A 279 6.10 2.05 -9.30
C ARG A 279 6.61 3.49 -9.28
N THR A 280 7.28 3.88 -10.37
CA THR A 280 7.83 5.23 -10.61
C THR A 280 6.80 6.19 -11.21
N VAL A 281 5.97 5.73 -12.15
CA VAL A 281 4.88 6.52 -12.74
C VAL A 281 3.54 6.17 -12.06
N PRO A 282 2.83 7.14 -11.47
CA PRO A 282 1.52 6.91 -10.89
C PRO A 282 0.52 6.47 -11.97
N ARG A 283 -0.17 5.33 -11.77
CA ARG A 283 -1.27 4.96 -12.66
C ARG A 283 -2.53 5.71 -12.26
N HIS A 284 -3.27 6.16 -13.26
CA HIS A 284 -4.68 6.47 -13.06
C HIS A 284 -5.41 5.12 -13.01
N MET A 285 -6.06 4.78 -11.90
CA MET A 285 -7.05 3.69 -11.95
C MET A 285 -8.20 4.19 -12.83
N PRO A 286 -8.66 3.40 -13.83
CA PRO A 286 -9.90 3.71 -14.51
C PRO A 286 -11.03 3.61 -13.49
N SER A 287 -11.83 4.67 -13.43
CA SER A 287 -13.15 4.70 -12.77
C SER A 287 -14.04 3.58 -13.31
#